data_AF-A0A7C3UUN9-F1
#
_entry.id   AF-A0A7C3UUN9-F1
#
_cell.length_a   1.000
_cell.length_b   1.000
_cell.length_c   1.000
_cell.angle_alpha   90.00
_cell.angle_beta   90.00
_cell.angle_gamma   90.00
#
_symmetry.space_group_name_H-M   'P 1'
#
loop_
_entity.id
_entity.type
_entity.pdbx_description
1 polymer ?
#
loop_
_entity_poly.entity_id
_entity_poly.type
_entity_poly.pdbx_seq_one_letter_code
_entity_poly.pdbx_strand_id
1 'polypeptide(L)'
;MKVPFSWLKEFVSIPQDPYELAQRLTMRGLEVESVEKREPAFSNVYVGEIVHMERPPGLDRLVVCHVDTANEVLPILCGARNIKVGDKVPVAKVGARLSGGEVIGRKKIRGVESLGMLCSERELGLSDDHSGIFLLPPHLQKGVSLGEVEGIRDLIFDVNVPANRGDCLSILGIAREVASLVGGRVELPEIELSEDEEPIDTCVDLDVLSSEACPRYVLRMLKGTSCVPSPFFIRNRLYMCGMRPINAIVDVTNYVMLELGQPLHAFDYERIRKGRIVVKVNSAPLPFRTLDGEERVLEEGDLLICDGDGPVAIAGVMGGENSEITGNTRHVLLESAFFNPLYIRRTSRRLNIRSEASLRFERGIDIGLVDYASKRAIGLMKETAGGTILRGKREVMYHEGE
;
A
#
# COMPACT_ATOMS: atom_id res chain seq x y z
N MET A 1 14.98 -7.80 -1.92
CA MET A 1 13.88 -6.92 -1.43
C MET A 1 13.97 -5.67 -2.25
N LYS A 2 12.91 -5.32 -2.97
CA LYS A 2 12.89 -4.14 -3.82
C LYS A 2 12.60 -2.87 -3.02
N VAL A 3 13.43 -1.85 -3.19
CA VAL A 3 13.39 -0.58 -2.46
C VAL A 3 13.37 0.56 -3.48
N PRO A 4 12.21 1.20 -3.71
CA PRO A 4 12.11 2.38 -4.57
C PRO A 4 12.86 3.55 -3.94
N PHE A 5 13.77 4.16 -4.70
CA PHE A 5 14.63 5.23 -4.21
C PHE A 5 13.83 6.50 -3.87
N SER A 6 12.78 6.81 -4.63
CA SER A 6 11.86 7.91 -4.29
C SER A 6 11.23 7.73 -2.91
N TRP A 7 10.80 6.52 -2.56
CA TRP A 7 10.17 6.23 -1.28
C TRP A 7 11.17 6.28 -0.13
N LEU A 8 12.40 5.80 -0.36
CA LEU A 8 13.48 5.86 0.61
C LEU A 8 13.83 7.31 1.00
N LYS A 9 13.81 8.25 0.03
CA LYS A 9 14.07 9.67 0.27
C LYS A 9 13.02 10.35 1.15
N GLU A 10 11.83 9.79 1.30
CA GLU A 10 10.81 10.33 2.22
C GLU A 10 11.18 10.10 3.68
N PHE A 11 12.03 9.12 3.97
CA PHE A 11 12.46 8.80 5.33
C PHE A 11 13.81 9.41 5.69
N VAL A 12 14.67 9.68 4.71
CA VAL A 12 16.03 10.14 4.95
C VAL A 12 16.52 11.00 3.80
N SER A 13 17.20 12.10 4.12
CA SER A 13 17.87 12.93 3.11
C SER A 13 19.08 12.21 2.53
N ILE A 14 19.10 12.05 1.20
CA ILE A 14 20.15 11.34 0.47
C ILE A 14 20.80 12.30 -0.54
N PRO A 15 21.90 12.97 -0.17
CA PRO A 15 22.60 13.86 -1.09
C PRO A 15 23.50 13.12 -2.11
N GLN A 16 23.77 11.83 -1.90
CA GLN A 16 24.68 11.05 -2.76
C GLN A 16 24.01 10.56 -4.05
N ASP A 17 24.86 10.23 -5.03
CA ASP A 17 24.44 9.44 -6.20
C ASP A 17 23.84 8.10 -5.74
N PRO A 18 22.64 7.71 -6.22
CA PRO A 18 22.04 6.41 -5.95
C PRO A 18 22.97 5.21 -6.17
N TYR A 19 23.82 5.25 -7.21
CA TYR A 19 24.77 4.17 -7.51
C TYR A 19 25.90 4.10 -6.49
N GLU A 20 26.38 5.25 -6.01
CA GLU A 20 27.37 5.31 -4.94
C GLU A 20 26.77 4.79 -3.62
N LEU A 21 25.52 5.19 -3.32
CA LEU A 21 24.82 4.70 -2.13
C LEU A 21 24.66 3.18 -2.17
N ALA A 22 24.28 2.60 -3.31
CA ALA A 22 24.16 1.16 -3.48
C ALA A 22 25.48 0.43 -3.18
N GLN A 23 26.61 0.93 -3.69
CA GLN A 23 27.93 0.37 -3.38
C GLN A 23 28.25 0.45 -1.89
N ARG A 24 27.94 1.58 -1.23
CA ARG A 24 28.20 1.77 0.20
C ARG A 24 27.35 0.86 1.08
N LEU A 25 26.09 0.60 0.70
CA LEU A 25 25.24 -0.39 1.36
C LEU A 25 25.82 -1.80 1.25
N THR A 26 26.27 -2.19 0.05
CA THR A 26 26.92 -3.50 -0.18
C THR A 26 28.16 -3.66 0.71
N MET A 27 29.02 -2.63 0.77
CA MET A 27 30.21 -2.64 1.63
C MET A 27 29.90 -2.70 3.15
N ARG A 28 28.65 -2.41 3.56
CA ARG A 28 28.16 -2.57 4.93
C ARG A 28 27.46 -3.91 5.19
N GLY A 29 27.39 -4.80 4.21
CA GLY A 29 26.77 -6.12 4.34
C GLY A 29 25.28 -6.14 3.99
N LEU A 30 24.76 -5.09 3.37
CA LEU A 30 23.44 -5.07 2.73
C LEU A 30 23.66 -5.01 1.21
N GLU A 31 23.87 -6.18 0.63
CA GLU A 31 24.20 -6.32 -0.79
C GLU A 31 23.05 -5.82 -1.66
N VAL A 32 23.33 -4.80 -2.47
CA VAL A 32 22.45 -4.34 -3.55
C VAL A 32 22.81 -5.13 -4.80
N GLU A 33 22.01 -6.15 -5.12
CA GLU A 33 22.24 -7.06 -6.26
C GLU A 33 22.06 -6.34 -7.59
N SER A 34 21.11 -5.39 -7.66
CA SER A 34 20.89 -4.59 -8.85
C SER A 34 20.24 -3.23 -8.54
N VAL A 35 20.42 -2.29 -9.48
CA VAL A 35 19.73 -0.99 -9.50
C VAL A 35 18.94 -0.93 -10.80
N GLU A 36 17.64 -1.20 -10.73
CA GLU A 36 16.74 -1.18 -11.87
C GLU A 36 16.26 0.24 -12.16
N LYS A 37 16.33 0.65 -13.43
CA LYS A 37 15.74 1.91 -13.87
C LYS A 37 14.30 1.67 -14.29
N ARG A 38 13.37 2.38 -13.67
CA ARG A 38 11.99 2.45 -14.14
C ARG A 38 11.79 3.72 -14.95
N GLU A 39 11.72 3.54 -16.26
CA GLU A 39 11.45 4.63 -17.21
C GLU A 39 9.99 4.60 -17.67
N PRO A 40 9.37 5.76 -17.88
CA PRO A 40 8.04 5.83 -18.48
C PRO A 40 8.07 5.28 -19.91
N ALA A 41 7.03 4.53 -20.28
CA ALA A 41 6.85 4.03 -21.65
C ALA A 41 6.27 5.09 -22.62
N PHE A 42 6.20 6.36 -22.20
CA PHE A 42 5.62 7.46 -22.95
C PHE A 42 6.58 8.66 -23.03
N SER A 43 6.32 9.58 -23.95
CA SER A 43 7.09 10.81 -24.10
C SER A 43 6.22 12.01 -24.47
N ASN A 44 6.71 13.22 -24.17
CA ASN A 44 6.02 14.50 -24.45
C ASN A 44 4.63 14.58 -23.78
N VAL A 45 4.55 14.04 -22.55
CA VAL A 45 3.38 14.13 -21.66
C VAL A 45 3.73 15.05 -20.48
N TYR A 46 2.86 16.00 -20.17
CA TYR A 46 3.09 17.02 -19.15
C TYR A 46 1.96 17.07 -18.13
N VAL A 47 2.25 17.60 -16.95
CA VAL A 47 1.22 17.97 -15.98
C VAL A 47 0.47 19.19 -16.50
N GLY A 48 -0.85 19.09 -16.67
CA GLY A 48 -1.73 20.20 -17.00
C GLY A 48 -2.77 20.44 -15.91
N GLU A 49 -3.40 21.62 -15.94
CA GLU A 49 -4.50 21.97 -15.06
C GLU A 49 -5.72 22.39 -15.86
N ILE A 50 -6.88 21.80 -15.58
CA ILE A 50 -8.12 22.15 -16.28
C ILE A 50 -8.62 23.49 -15.77
N VAL A 51 -8.55 24.54 -16.60
CA VAL A 51 -8.97 25.90 -16.20
C VAL A 51 -10.40 26.24 -16.62
N HIS A 52 -10.92 25.57 -17.65
CA HIS A 52 -12.28 25.78 -18.13
C HIS A 52 -12.81 24.53 -18.86
N MET A 53 -14.11 24.26 -18.76
CA MET A 53 -14.77 23.13 -19.41
C MET A 53 -16.07 23.58 -20.06
N GLU A 54 -16.27 23.24 -21.33
CA GLU A 54 -17.49 23.57 -22.08
C GLU A 54 -17.99 22.39 -22.91
N ARG A 55 -19.31 22.31 -23.09
CA ARG A 55 -19.95 21.29 -23.93
C ARG A 55 -20.28 21.90 -25.30
N PRO A 56 -19.56 21.50 -26.36
CA PRO A 56 -19.84 22.04 -27.68
C PRO A 56 -21.21 21.57 -28.19
N PRO A 57 -21.96 22.44 -28.91
CA PRO A 57 -23.25 22.07 -29.48
C PRO A 57 -23.13 20.85 -30.40
N GLY A 58 -23.98 19.85 -30.17
CA GLY A 58 -24.02 18.64 -31.00
C GLY A 58 -22.95 17.59 -30.68
N LEU A 59 -22.29 17.63 -29.51
CA LEU A 59 -21.39 16.56 -29.04
C LEU A 59 -21.73 16.15 -27.60
N ASP A 60 -22.85 15.45 -27.42
CA ASP A 60 -23.40 15.14 -26.07
C ASP A 60 -22.49 14.26 -25.18
N ARG A 61 -21.50 13.60 -25.78
CA ARG A 61 -20.57 12.69 -25.09
C ARG A 61 -19.17 13.28 -24.88
N LEU A 62 -18.88 14.48 -25.39
CA LEU A 62 -17.56 15.10 -25.30
C LEU A 62 -17.64 16.45 -24.61
N VAL A 63 -16.56 16.77 -23.90
CA VAL A 63 -16.34 18.06 -23.27
C VAL A 63 -15.03 18.62 -23.81
N VAL A 64 -15.01 19.92 -24.13
CA VAL A 64 -13.77 20.63 -24.41
C VAL A 64 -13.21 21.10 -23.10
N CYS A 65 -12.05 20.55 -22.74
CA CYS A 65 -11.28 20.95 -21.58
C CYS A 65 -10.21 21.93 -22.06
N HIS A 66 -10.22 23.15 -21.55
CA HIS A 66 -9.14 24.11 -21.73
C HIS A 66 -8.12 23.85 -20.63
N VAL A 67 -6.94 23.39 -21.00
CA VAL A 67 -5.93 22.88 -20.07
C VAL A 67 -4.67 23.70 -20.14
N ASP A 68 -4.30 24.30 -19.02
CA ASP A 68 -3.11 25.12 -18.86
C ASP A 68 -1.89 24.22 -18.59
N THR A 69 -0.90 24.30 -19.48
CA THR A 69 0.38 23.57 -19.40
C THR A 69 1.55 24.48 -19.01
N ALA A 70 1.27 25.56 -18.27
CA ALA A 70 2.14 26.70 -17.93
C ALA A 70 2.48 27.65 -19.08
N ASN A 71 2.82 27.10 -20.25
CA ASN A 71 3.24 27.91 -21.41
C ASN A 71 2.07 28.31 -22.32
N GLU A 72 1.01 27.51 -22.33
CA GLU A 72 -0.12 27.63 -23.23
C GLU A 72 -1.35 26.95 -22.63
N VAL A 73 -2.53 27.41 -23.05
CA VAL A 73 -3.81 26.77 -22.75
C VAL A 73 -4.28 26.02 -23.99
N LEU A 74 -4.39 24.70 -23.88
CA LEU A 74 -4.74 23.81 -24.97
C LEU A 74 -6.22 23.41 -24.88
N PRO A 75 -7.02 23.58 -25.95
CA PRO A 75 -8.33 22.96 -26.04
C PRO A 75 -8.15 21.47 -26.33
N ILE A 76 -8.69 20.61 -25.46
CA ILE A 76 -8.60 19.16 -25.57
C ILE A 76 -9.99 18.55 -25.41
N LEU A 77 -10.41 17.76 -26.40
CA LEU A 77 -11.66 17.00 -26.32
C LEU A 77 -11.47 15.79 -25.42
N CYS A 78 -12.31 15.67 -24.40
CA CYS A 78 -12.31 14.56 -23.46
C CYS A 78 -13.71 13.94 -23.34
N GLY A 79 -13.78 12.62 -23.30
CA GLY A 79 -15.02 11.86 -23.06
C GLY A 79 -15.18 11.36 -21.63
N ALA A 80 -14.15 11.51 -20.80
CA ALA A 80 -14.17 11.05 -19.42
C ALA A 80 -15.06 11.92 -18.55
N ARG A 81 -15.62 11.31 -17.50
CA ARG A 81 -16.57 11.97 -16.58
C ARG A 81 -15.99 12.25 -15.19
N ASN A 82 -14.79 11.74 -14.92
CA ASN A 82 -14.12 11.85 -13.62
C ASN A 82 -13.24 13.09 -13.50
N ILE A 83 -13.47 14.12 -14.33
CA ILE A 83 -12.67 15.35 -14.39
C ILE A 83 -13.54 16.58 -14.07
N LYS A 84 -12.95 17.58 -13.44
CA LYS A 84 -13.53 18.90 -13.16
C LYS A 84 -12.48 20.01 -13.32
N VAL A 85 -12.96 21.26 -13.36
CA VAL A 85 -12.10 22.44 -13.31
C VAL A 85 -11.28 22.43 -12.03
N GLY A 86 -9.98 22.73 -12.14
CA GLY A 86 -8.97 22.69 -11.09
C GLY A 86 -8.19 21.38 -10.99
N ASP A 87 -8.63 20.30 -11.66
CA ASP A 87 -7.90 19.03 -11.60
C ASP A 87 -6.55 19.10 -12.32
N LYS A 88 -5.54 18.47 -11.72
CA LYS A 88 -4.24 18.19 -12.36
C LYS A 88 -4.34 16.89 -13.15
N VAL A 89 -3.95 16.92 -14.43
CA VAL A 89 -4.11 15.79 -15.36
C VAL A 89 -2.90 15.62 -16.28
N PRO A 90 -2.58 14.40 -16.73
CA PRO A 90 -1.60 14.16 -17.78
C PRO A 90 -2.10 14.70 -19.13
N VAL A 91 -1.29 15.52 -19.77
CA VAL A 91 -1.56 16.09 -21.08
C VAL A 91 -0.52 15.58 -22.07
N ALA A 92 -0.92 14.64 -22.93
CA ALA A 92 -0.14 14.25 -24.09
C ALA A 92 -0.31 15.31 -25.19
N LYS A 93 0.74 16.08 -25.45
CA LYS A 93 0.73 17.12 -26.49
C LYS A 93 0.78 16.50 -27.89
N VAL A 94 0.47 17.28 -28.92
CA VAL A 94 0.69 16.85 -30.31
C VAL A 94 2.15 16.42 -30.50
N GLY A 95 2.35 15.25 -31.11
CA GLY A 95 3.65 14.59 -31.24
C GLY A 95 4.01 13.65 -30.09
N ALA A 96 3.22 13.59 -29.01
CA ALA A 96 3.45 12.67 -27.90
C ALA A 96 3.31 11.22 -28.32
N ARG A 97 4.13 10.35 -27.71
CA ARG A 97 4.07 8.90 -27.91
C ARG A 97 3.57 8.25 -26.62
N LEU A 98 2.48 7.50 -26.70
CA LEU A 98 1.90 6.74 -25.59
C LEU A 98 2.52 5.35 -25.47
N SER A 99 2.23 4.65 -24.36
CA SER A 99 2.82 3.33 -24.05
C SER A 99 2.53 2.26 -25.10
N GLY A 100 1.35 2.33 -25.75
CA GLY A 100 0.96 1.44 -26.84
C GLY A 100 1.58 1.77 -28.20
N GLY A 101 2.45 2.79 -28.28
CA GLY A 101 3.08 3.24 -29.52
C GLY A 101 2.25 4.24 -30.34
N GLU A 102 1.04 4.60 -29.89
CA GLU A 102 0.21 5.63 -30.51
C GLU A 102 0.90 7.00 -30.45
N VAL A 103 0.84 7.75 -31.55
CA VAL A 103 1.34 9.13 -31.65
C VAL A 103 0.17 10.10 -31.70
N ILE A 104 0.14 11.05 -30.77
CA ILE A 104 -0.94 12.03 -30.64
C ILE A 104 -0.85 13.07 -31.75
N GLY A 105 -1.91 13.17 -32.55
CA GLY A 105 -2.07 14.17 -33.60
C GLY A 105 -3.11 15.25 -33.25
N ARG A 106 -3.11 16.34 -34.01
CA ARG A 106 -4.19 17.34 -33.97
C ARG A 106 -5.47 16.72 -34.55
N LYS A 107 -6.58 16.79 -33.80
CA LYS A 107 -7.89 16.31 -34.25
C LYS A 107 -8.87 17.47 -34.34
N LYS A 108 -9.78 17.42 -35.30
CA LYS A 108 -10.90 18.37 -35.43
C LYS A 108 -12.20 17.59 -35.55
N ILE A 109 -13.10 17.76 -34.59
CA ILE A 109 -14.38 17.05 -34.53
C ILE A 109 -15.50 18.10 -34.58
N ARG A 110 -16.30 18.06 -35.65
CA ARG A 110 -17.44 18.99 -35.85
C ARG A 110 -17.07 20.46 -35.65
N GLY A 111 -15.90 20.87 -36.14
CA GLY A 111 -15.40 22.25 -36.04
C GLY A 111 -14.60 22.56 -34.79
N VAL A 112 -14.67 21.72 -33.76
CA VAL A 112 -13.93 21.87 -32.50
C VAL A 112 -12.56 21.21 -32.61
N GLU A 113 -11.51 21.95 -32.27
CA GLU A 113 -10.14 21.45 -32.33
C GLU A 113 -9.70 20.86 -30.99
N SER A 114 -8.92 19.77 -31.07
CA SER A 114 -8.25 19.13 -29.95
C SER A 114 -6.76 19.10 -30.21
N LEU A 115 -6.00 19.83 -29.38
CA LEU A 115 -4.54 20.01 -29.49
C LEU A 115 -3.76 19.08 -28.55
N GLY A 116 -4.23 17.85 -28.41
CA GLY A 116 -3.65 16.86 -27.53
C GLY A 116 -4.69 15.88 -27.01
N MET A 117 -4.32 15.19 -25.94
CA MET A 117 -5.14 14.18 -25.27
C MET A 117 -4.87 14.20 -23.76
N LEU A 118 -5.94 14.07 -22.97
CA LEU A 118 -5.83 13.75 -21.54
C LEU A 118 -5.69 12.25 -21.40
N CYS A 119 -4.75 11.78 -20.57
CA CYS A 119 -4.42 10.36 -20.49
C CYS A 119 -4.95 9.67 -19.23
N SER A 120 -5.42 8.44 -19.40
CA SER A 120 -5.60 7.43 -18.36
C SER A 120 -4.28 6.77 -17.96
N GLU A 121 -4.28 6.01 -16.86
CA GLU A 121 -3.11 5.24 -16.44
C GLU A 121 -2.70 4.18 -17.48
N ARG A 122 -3.69 3.52 -18.11
CA ARG A 122 -3.47 2.54 -19.18
C ARG A 122 -2.76 3.11 -20.39
N GLU A 123 -3.19 4.28 -20.86
CA GLU A 123 -2.56 4.96 -22.00
C GLU A 123 -1.12 5.38 -21.71
N LEU A 124 -0.80 5.63 -20.44
CA LEU A 124 0.56 5.88 -19.96
C LEU A 124 1.33 4.59 -19.64
N GLY A 125 0.69 3.42 -19.70
CA GLY A 125 1.31 2.14 -19.34
C GLY A 125 1.71 2.06 -17.87
N LEU A 126 1.00 2.79 -17.00
CA LEU A 126 1.26 2.82 -15.56
C LEU A 126 0.48 1.73 -14.82
N SER A 127 -0.72 1.39 -15.30
CA SER A 127 -1.57 0.30 -14.80
C SER A 127 -2.59 -0.13 -15.86
N ASP A 128 -3.40 -1.15 -15.59
CA ASP A 128 -4.51 -1.55 -16.48
C ASP A 128 -5.79 -0.69 -16.32
N ASP A 129 -5.76 0.31 -15.43
CA ASP A 129 -6.91 1.18 -15.14
C ASP A 129 -7.21 2.11 -16.33
N HIS A 130 -8.45 2.03 -16.79
CA HIS A 130 -9.02 2.81 -17.89
C HIS A 130 -10.41 3.37 -17.54
N SER A 131 -10.72 3.46 -16.24
CA SER A 131 -12.00 3.98 -15.74
C SER A 131 -12.19 5.48 -16.00
N GLY A 132 -11.11 6.22 -16.24
CA GLY A 132 -11.13 7.65 -16.52
C GLY A 132 -9.74 8.25 -16.73
N ILE A 133 -9.66 9.58 -16.71
CA ILE A 133 -8.38 10.31 -16.76
C ILE A 133 -7.63 10.09 -15.46
N PHE A 134 -6.32 9.92 -15.53
CA PHE A 134 -5.48 9.83 -14.35
C PHE A 134 -5.45 11.19 -13.64
N LEU A 135 -6.00 11.26 -12.42
CA LEU A 135 -5.97 12.48 -11.62
C LEU A 135 -4.65 12.54 -10.85
N LEU A 136 -3.88 13.60 -11.10
CA LEU A 136 -2.58 13.80 -10.50
C LEU A 136 -2.70 14.50 -9.13
N PRO A 137 -1.72 14.29 -8.22
CA PRO A 137 -1.67 15.02 -6.97
C PRO A 137 -1.68 16.54 -7.18
N PRO A 138 -2.43 17.29 -6.36
CA PRO A 138 -2.63 18.74 -6.57
C PRO A 138 -1.34 19.56 -6.41
N HIS A 139 -0.34 19.04 -5.69
CA HIS A 139 0.94 19.71 -5.48
C HIS A 139 1.85 19.69 -6.72
N LEU A 140 1.56 18.85 -7.74
CA LEU A 140 2.36 18.81 -8.95
C LEU A 140 2.19 20.10 -9.76
N GLN A 141 3.31 20.72 -10.12
CA GLN A 141 3.33 21.95 -10.90
C GLN A 141 2.97 21.66 -12.36
N LYS A 142 2.09 22.49 -12.93
CA LYS A 142 1.76 22.44 -14.35
C LYS A 142 2.99 22.75 -15.22
N GLY A 143 3.08 22.14 -16.40
CA GLY A 143 4.19 22.27 -17.33
C GLY A 143 5.38 21.34 -17.05
N VAL A 144 5.41 20.66 -15.90
CA VAL A 144 6.42 19.64 -15.62
C VAL A 144 6.21 18.43 -16.53
N SER A 145 7.30 17.88 -17.08
CA SER A 145 7.26 16.62 -17.83
C SER A 145 6.86 15.48 -16.89
N LEU A 146 5.76 14.80 -17.19
CA LEU A 146 5.24 13.73 -16.33
C LEU A 146 6.24 12.58 -16.21
N GLY A 147 7.04 12.34 -17.26
CA GLY A 147 8.08 11.32 -17.26
C GLY A 147 9.27 11.61 -16.33
N GLU A 148 9.38 12.85 -15.83
CA GLU A 148 10.41 13.26 -14.86
C GLU A 148 9.87 13.29 -13.42
N VAL A 149 8.58 13.05 -13.22
CA VAL A 149 7.96 13.08 -11.89
C VAL A 149 8.41 11.85 -11.10
N GLU A 150 8.83 12.07 -9.85
CA GLU A 150 9.22 11.00 -8.95
C GLU A 150 8.07 9.99 -8.72
N GLY A 151 8.41 8.71 -8.74
CA GLY A 151 7.44 7.61 -8.67
C GLY A 151 6.84 7.23 -10.03
N ILE A 152 6.88 8.11 -11.04
CA ILE A 152 6.67 7.72 -12.44
C ILE A 152 7.98 7.21 -13.03
N ARG A 153 9.03 8.02 -12.90
CA ARG A 153 10.42 7.61 -13.06
C ARG A 153 11.02 7.33 -11.68
N ASP A 154 11.74 6.22 -11.56
CA ASP A 154 12.40 5.85 -10.31
C ASP A 154 13.61 4.93 -10.53
N LEU A 155 14.41 4.78 -9.49
CA LEU A 155 15.42 3.73 -9.36
C LEU A 155 14.96 2.76 -8.28
N ILE A 156 15.07 1.46 -8.54
CA ILE A 156 14.70 0.43 -7.57
C ILE A 156 15.97 -0.35 -7.21
N PHE A 157 16.34 -0.33 -5.93
CA PHE A 157 17.39 -1.19 -5.41
C PHE A 157 16.81 -2.57 -5.13
N ASP A 158 17.42 -3.63 -5.65
CA ASP A 158 17.14 -4.98 -5.17
C ASP A 158 18.18 -5.38 -4.12
N VAL A 159 17.75 -5.39 -2.85
CA VAL A 159 18.63 -5.61 -1.70
C VAL A 159 18.48 -7.05 -1.21
N ASN A 160 19.57 -7.80 -1.21
CA ASN A 160 19.64 -9.11 -0.59
C ASN A 160 19.78 -8.94 0.93
N VAL A 161 18.67 -9.12 1.66
CA VAL A 161 18.61 -8.90 3.11
C VAL A 161 19.03 -10.19 3.85
N PRO A 162 20.16 -10.18 4.59
CA PRO A 162 20.61 -11.34 5.35
C PRO A 162 19.59 -11.81 6.41
N ALA A 163 19.63 -13.08 6.77
CA ALA A 163 18.66 -13.68 7.71
C ALA A 163 18.68 -13.05 9.12
N ASN A 164 19.83 -12.52 9.54
CA ASN A 164 20.00 -11.82 10.83
C ASN A 164 19.61 -10.33 10.77
N ARG A 165 19.14 -9.83 9.62
CA ARG A 165 18.75 -8.44 9.39
C ARG A 165 17.26 -8.31 9.07
N GLY A 166 16.40 -8.92 9.91
CA GLY A 166 14.94 -8.83 9.77
C GLY A 166 14.44 -7.38 9.79
N ASP A 167 15.12 -6.51 10.54
CA ASP A 167 14.91 -5.07 10.59
C ASP A 167 14.94 -4.40 9.21
N CYS A 168 15.80 -4.89 8.30
CA CYS A 168 15.96 -4.38 6.94
C CYS A 168 14.94 -4.90 5.93
N LEU A 169 13.94 -5.70 6.35
CA LEU A 169 12.82 -6.12 5.48
C LEU A 169 11.72 -5.04 5.35
N SER A 170 12.12 -3.77 5.41
CA SER A 170 11.25 -2.61 5.31
C SER A 170 11.98 -1.38 4.78
N ILE A 171 11.25 -0.44 4.17
CA ILE A 171 11.79 0.85 3.73
C ILE A 171 12.39 1.59 4.92
N LEU A 172 11.71 1.59 6.06
CA LEU A 172 12.20 2.18 7.32
C LEU A 172 13.54 1.57 7.77
N GLY A 173 13.68 0.25 7.73
CA GLY A 173 14.92 -0.44 8.11
C GLY A 173 16.09 -0.04 7.21
N ILE A 174 15.87 -0.05 5.90
CA ILE A 174 16.89 0.40 4.94
C ILE A 174 17.18 1.90 5.11
N ALA A 175 16.17 2.73 5.37
CA ALA A 175 16.35 4.15 5.65
C ALA A 175 17.21 4.41 6.89
N ARG A 176 17.07 3.59 7.95
CA ARG A 176 17.94 3.67 9.14
C ARG A 176 19.40 3.37 8.81
N GLU A 177 19.65 2.37 7.97
CA GLU A 177 21.01 2.04 7.52
C GLU A 177 21.61 3.16 6.67
N VAL A 178 20.81 3.72 5.77
CA VAL A 178 21.22 4.87 4.95
C VAL A 178 21.48 6.10 5.83
N ALA A 179 20.61 6.39 6.80
CA ALA A 179 20.83 7.48 7.76
C ALA A 179 22.17 7.33 8.49
N SER A 180 22.52 6.10 8.90
CA SER A 180 23.82 5.82 9.52
C SER A 180 25.02 6.06 8.58
N LEU A 181 24.84 5.80 7.28
CA LEU A 181 25.88 6.02 6.26
C LEU A 181 26.09 7.50 5.96
N VAL A 182 25.02 8.29 5.96
CA VAL A 182 25.07 9.71 5.56
C VAL A 182 25.21 10.65 6.76
N GLY A 183 25.19 10.13 8.00
CA GLY A 183 25.18 10.93 9.22
C GLY A 183 23.85 11.69 9.43
N GLY A 184 22.77 11.19 8.82
CA GLY A 184 21.45 11.78 8.87
C GLY A 184 20.57 11.22 9.99
N ARG A 185 19.30 11.62 9.98
CA ARG A 185 18.26 11.05 10.85
C ARG A 185 17.12 10.55 9.99
N VAL A 186 16.44 9.54 10.49
CA VAL A 186 15.19 9.05 9.88
C VAL A 186 14.03 9.91 10.37
N GLU A 187 13.20 10.33 9.44
CA GLU A 187 11.94 11.01 9.68
C GLU A 187 10.80 10.01 9.52
N LEU A 188 9.97 9.90 10.56
CA LEU A 188 8.77 9.06 10.52
C LEU A 188 7.57 9.92 10.09
N PRO A 189 6.64 9.38 9.31
CA PRO A 189 5.40 10.08 9.00
C PRO A 189 4.65 10.48 10.28
N GLU A 190 4.20 11.72 10.36
CA GLU A 190 3.23 12.12 11.38
C GLU A 190 1.88 11.47 11.07
N ILE A 191 1.22 10.95 12.12
CA ILE A 191 -0.06 10.25 11.98
C ILE A 191 -1.07 10.93 12.88
N GLU A 192 -2.00 11.65 12.25
CA GLU A 192 -3.15 12.23 12.93
C GLU A 192 -4.40 11.39 12.60
N LEU A 193 -5.01 10.83 13.64
CA LEU A 193 -6.25 10.07 13.49
C LEU A 193 -7.44 10.94 13.91
N SER A 194 -8.38 11.10 12.99
CA SER A 194 -9.72 11.58 13.31
C SER A 194 -10.59 10.36 13.65
N GLU A 195 -10.69 10.10 14.95
CA GLU A 195 -11.51 9.05 15.55
C GLU A 195 -12.92 9.57 15.87
N ASP A 196 -13.89 8.66 15.90
CA ASP A 196 -15.27 8.91 16.31
C ASP A 196 -15.42 8.87 17.84
N GLU A 197 -16.61 9.21 18.33
CA GLU A 197 -16.93 9.11 19.76
C GLU A 197 -17.19 7.67 20.21
N GLU A 198 -17.72 6.81 19.33
CA GLU A 198 -17.99 5.41 19.63
C GLU A 198 -16.67 4.67 19.90
N PRO A 199 -16.48 4.11 21.11
CA PRO A 199 -15.26 3.42 21.46
C PRO A 199 -15.25 1.98 20.95
N ILE A 200 -14.08 1.52 20.51
CA ILE A 200 -13.89 0.15 19.99
C ILE A 200 -14.26 -0.94 21.01
N ASP A 201 -14.19 -0.61 22.30
CA ASP A 201 -14.49 -1.52 23.40
C ASP A 201 -15.93 -2.01 23.46
N THR A 202 -16.85 -1.27 22.84
CA THR A 202 -18.26 -1.66 22.69
C THR A 202 -18.49 -2.67 21.58
N CYS A 203 -17.50 -2.86 20.68
CA CYS A 203 -17.64 -3.67 19.48
C CYS A 203 -16.88 -5.00 19.58
N VAL A 204 -15.64 -4.97 20.09
CA VAL A 204 -14.77 -6.14 20.05
C VAL A 204 -14.06 -6.42 21.38
N ASP A 205 -14.10 -7.67 21.78
CA ASP A 205 -13.31 -8.22 22.89
C ASP A 205 -12.02 -8.86 22.36
N LEU A 206 -10.94 -8.76 23.14
CA LEU A 206 -9.63 -9.29 22.80
C LEU A 206 -9.06 -10.07 23.99
N ASP A 207 -8.77 -11.35 23.76
CA ASP A 207 -8.05 -12.20 24.69
C ASP A 207 -6.79 -12.77 24.04
N VAL A 208 -5.68 -12.71 24.75
CA VAL A 208 -4.43 -13.37 24.34
C VAL A 208 -4.08 -14.39 25.41
N LEU A 209 -4.21 -15.68 25.08
CA LEU A 209 -4.06 -16.77 26.05
C LEU A 209 -2.62 -17.26 26.21
N SER A 210 -1.68 -16.73 25.42
CA SER A 210 -0.26 -17.06 25.50
C SER A 210 0.57 -15.80 25.28
N SER A 211 1.05 -15.21 26.37
CA SER A 211 1.98 -14.07 26.36
C SER A 211 3.33 -14.43 25.73
N GLU A 212 3.77 -15.69 25.87
CA GLU A 212 5.00 -16.19 25.25
C GLU A 212 4.90 -16.21 23.71
N ALA A 213 3.77 -16.65 23.18
CA ALA A 213 3.57 -16.77 21.73
C ALA A 213 3.17 -15.43 21.10
N CYS A 214 2.41 -14.60 21.81
CA CYS A 214 1.95 -13.29 21.37
C CYS A 214 2.04 -12.28 22.53
N PRO A 215 3.20 -11.65 22.74
CA PRO A 215 3.37 -10.66 23.80
C PRO A 215 2.64 -9.33 23.52
N ARG A 216 2.29 -9.03 22.26
CA ARG A 216 1.55 -7.81 21.92
C ARG A 216 0.59 -8.03 20.76
N TYR A 217 -0.66 -7.61 20.94
CA TYR A 217 -1.70 -7.68 19.92
C TYR A 217 -2.57 -6.43 19.99
N VAL A 218 -2.75 -5.75 18.85
CA VAL A 218 -3.51 -4.49 18.73
C VAL A 218 -4.60 -4.66 17.68
N LEU A 219 -5.81 -4.26 18.05
CA LEU A 219 -6.96 -4.13 17.15
C LEU A 219 -7.41 -2.68 17.01
N ARG A 220 -7.77 -2.31 15.79
CA ARG A 220 -8.44 -1.06 15.45
C ARG A 220 -9.63 -1.33 14.53
N MET A 221 -10.64 -0.47 14.57
CA MET A 221 -11.91 -0.68 13.86
C MET A 221 -12.22 0.47 12.92
N LEU A 222 -12.55 0.15 11.68
CA LEU A 222 -13.03 1.08 10.66
C LEU A 222 -14.43 0.66 10.21
N LYS A 223 -15.43 1.51 10.47
CA LYS A 223 -16.83 1.27 10.08
C LYS A 223 -17.22 2.03 8.81
N GLY A 224 -18.07 1.43 7.98
CA GLY A 224 -18.66 2.09 6.82
C GLY A 224 -17.65 2.36 5.70
N THR A 225 -16.68 1.47 5.53
CA THR A 225 -15.69 1.55 4.46
C THR A 225 -16.19 0.90 3.17
N SER A 226 -15.47 1.07 2.07
CA SER A 226 -15.77 0.46 0.77
C SER A 226 -14.53 -0.19 0.15
N CYS A 227 -14.67 -1.39 -0.37
CA CYS A 227 -13.58 -2.07 -1.08
C CYS A 227 -13.42 -1.49 -2.49
N VAL A 228 -12.63 -0.42 -2.60
CA VAL A 228 -12.32 0.28 -3.84
C VAL A 228 -10.88 -0.01 -4.30
N PRO A 229 -10.53 0.24 -5.57
CA PRO A 229 -9.14 0.23 -5.99
C PRO A 229 -8.30 1.25 -5.20
N SER A 230 -7.12 0.85 -4.75
CA SER A 230 -6.19 1.74 -4.02
C SER A 230 -5.74 2.91 -4.88
N PRO A 231 -5.44 4.10 -4.32
CA PRO A 231 -4.91 5.21 -5.11
C PRO A 231 -3.58 4.85 -5.77
N PHE A 232 -3.26 5.56 -6.87
CA PHE A 232 -2.08 5.28 -7.69
C PHE A 232 -0.80 5.16 -6.87
N PHE A 233 -0.53 6.05 -5.91
CA PHE A 233 0.73 6.03 -5.16
C PHE A 233 0.95 4.73 -4.37
N ILE A 234 -0.11 4.15 -3.78
CA ILE A 234 -0.05 2.86 -3.08
C ILE A 234 0.20 1.75 -4.10
N ARG A 235 -0.63 1.67 -5.15
CA ARG A 235 -0.51 0.62 -6.18
C ARG A 235 0.87 0.62 -6.81
N ASN A 236 1.37 1.81 -7.11
CA ASN A 236 2.64 2.04 -7.78
C ASN A 236 3.82 1.61 -6.90
N ARG A 237 3.80 1.94 -5.60
CA ARG A 237 4.82 1.50 -4.64
C ARG A 237 4.80 -0.02 -4.44
N LEU A 238 3.62 -0.61 -4.28
CA LEU A 238 3.48 -2.07 -4.22
C LEU A 238 4.07 -2.74 -5.46
N TYR A 239 3.74 -2.23 -6.65
CA TYR A 239 4.27 -2.76 -7.91
C TYR A 239 5.79 -2.67 -8.00
N MET A 240 6.38 -1.52 -7.64
CA MET A 240 7.85 -1.38 -7.61
C MET A 240 8.51 -2.31 -6.59
N CYS A 241 7.81 -2.66 -5.51
CA CYS A 241 8.23 -3.65 -4.54
C CYS A 241 7.97 -5.11 -4.97
N GLY A 242 7.40 -5.34 -6.17
CA GLY A 242 7.10 -6.66 -6.70
C GLY A 242 5.76 -7.26 -6.25
N MET A 243 4.88 -6.46 -5.63
CA MET A 243 3.56 -6.90 -5.16
C MET A 243 2.45 -6.41 -6.09
N ARG A 244 1.52 -7.31 -6.42
CA ARG A 244 0.32 -6.97 -7.19
C ARG A 244 -0.72 -6.31 -6.28
N PRO A 245 -1.22 -5.11 -6.59
CA PRO A 245 -2.32 -4.49 -5.88
C PRO A 245 -3.64 -5.25 -6.06
N ILE A 246 -4.51 -5.22 -5.05
CA ILE A 246 -5.79 -5.94 -4.97
C ILE A 246 -6.93 -4.94 -4.71
N ASN A 247 -6.97 -4.34 -3.52
CA ASN A 247 -7.95 -3.35 -3.11
C ASN A 247 -7.39 -2.48 -1.98
N ALA A 248 -8.01 -1.33 -1.74
CA ALA A 248 -7.53 -0.32 -0.77
C ALA A 248 -7.22 -0.89 0.62
N ILE A 249 -8.02 -1.84 1.12
CA ILE A 249 -7.82 -2.40 2.47
C ILE A 249 -6.59 -3.34 2.48
N VAL A 250 -6.55 -4.33 1.59
CA VAL A 250 -5.45 -5.30 1.54
C VAL A 250 -4.14 -4.63 1.13
N ASP A 251 -4.20 -3.70 0.19
CA ASP A 251 -3.04 -2.97 -0.29
C ASP A 251 -2.44 -2.08 0.80
N VAL A 252 -3.26 -1.46 1.66
CA VAL A 252 -2.75 -0.69 2.80
C VAL A 252 -2.01 -1.60 3.79
N THR A 253 -2.52 -2.81 4.07
CA THR A 253 -1.77 -3.75 4.94
C THR A 253 -0.41 -4.12 4.36
N ASN A 254 -0.36 -4.40 3.05
CA ASN A 254 0.90 -4.71 2.36
C ASN A 254 1.84 -3.50 2.28
N TYR A 255 1.28 -2.32 2.04
CA TYR A 255 2.00 -1.07 1.94
C TYR A 255 2.69 -0.75 3.27
N VAL A 256 1.96 -0.80 4.39
CA VAL A 256 2.54 -0.50 5.71
C VAL A 256 3.51 -1.59 6.16
N MET A 257 3.29 -2.85 5.78
CA MET A 257 4.28 -3.91 6.00
C MET A 257 5.60 -3.63 5.27
N LEU A 258 5.56 -3.16 4.02
CA LEU A 258 6.76 -2.75 3.29
C LEU A 258 7.36 -1.46 3.87
N GLU A 259 6.53 -0.49 4.23
CA GLU A 259 6.94 0.81 4.78
C GLU A 259 7.69 0.65 6.11
N LEU A 260 7.09 -0.07 7.06
CA LEU A 260 7.51 -0.10 8.46
C LEU A 260 8.03 -1.47 8.94
N GLY A 261 7.86 -2.53 8.15
CA GLY A 261 8.29 -3.89 8.52
C GLY A 261 7.31 -4.64 9.40
N GLN A 262 6.11 -4.09 9.64
CA GLN A 262 5.06 -4.71 10.45
C GLN A 262 4.02 -5.38 9.54
N PRO A 263 3.98 -6.72 9.44
CA PRO A 263 2.86 -7.39 8.81
C PRO A 263 1.57 -7.07 9.56
N LEU A 264 0.53 -6.75 8.80
CA LEU A 264 -0.81 -6.42 9.28
C LEU A 264 -1.82 -7.33 8.62
N HIS A 265 -2.98 -7.49 9.24
CA HIS A 265 -4.10 -8.21 8.64
C HIS A 265 -5.40 -7.44 8.83
N ALA A 266 -6.33 -7.62 7.92
CA ALA A 266 -7.64 -6.99 7.95
C ALA A 266 -8.70 -8.07 7.88
N PHE A 267 -9.55 -8.14 8.90
CA PHE A 267 -10.70 -9.05 8.94
C PHE A 267 -11.96 -8.32 8.51
N ASP A 268 -12.84 -9.02 7.79
CA ASP A 268 -14.23 -8.59 7.64
C ASP A 268 -14.94 -8.75 8.99
N TYR A 269 -15.21 -7.63 9.65
CA TYR A 269 -15.79 -7.64 10.99
C TYR A 269 -17.17 -8.31 11.04
N GLU A 270 -17.96 -8.26 9.96
CA GLU A 270 -19.27 -8.93 9.92
C GLU A 270 -19.14 -10.47 9.98
N ARG A 271 -17.95 -10.98 9.67
CA ARG A 271 -17.64 -12.41 9.73
C ARG A 271 -17.02 -12.84 11.07
N ILE A 272 -16.60 -11.90 11.92
CA ILE A 272 -16.03 -12.19 13.24
C ILE A 272 -17.16 -12.55 14.20
N ARG A 273 -17.27 -13.84 14.55
CA ARG A 273 -18.34 -14.33 15.41
C ARG A 273 -18.19 -13.81 16.84
N LYS A 274 -19.33 -13.41 17.41
CA LYS A 274 -19.47 -12.86 18.77
C LYS A 274 -18.62 -11.61 19.04
N GLY A 275 -18.13 -10.92 18.01
CA GLY A 275 -17.31 -9.71 18.19
C GLY A 275 -16.11 -9.96 19.11
N ARG A 276 -15.44 -11.09 18.96
CA ARG A 276 -14.33 -11.47 19.84
C ARG A 276 -13.16 -11.97 19.03
N ILE A 277 -11.96 -11.64 19.47
CA ILE A 277 -10.70 -12.23 18.99
C ILE A 277 -10.01 -12.91 20.17
N VAL A 278 -9.62 -14.17 19.96
CA VAL A 278 -8.87 -14.98 20.93
C VAL A 278 -7.61 -15.50 20.25
N VAL A 279 -6.44 -15.05 20.73
CA VAL A 279 -5.15 -15.56 20.27
C VAL A 279 -4.72 -16.70 21.19
N LYS A 280 -4.51 -17.89 20.64
CA LYS A 280 -4.18 -19.08 21.44
C LYS A 280 -3.29 -20.07 20.70
N VAL A 281 -2.52 -20.83 21.47
CA VAL A 281 -1.80 -22.00 20.95
C VAL A 281 -2.81 -23.15 20.83
N ASN A 282 -2.83 -23.79 19.67
CA ASN A 282 -3.71 -24.89 19.38
C ASN A 282 -3.33 -26.14 20.20
N SER A 283 -4.33 -26.85 20.71
CA SER A 283 -4.15 -28.00 21.60
C SER A 283 -4.35 -29.35 20.93
N ALA A 284 -4.96 -29.39 19.73
CA ALA A 284 -5.25 -30.64 19.02
C ALA A 284 -5.39 -30.39 17.52
N PRO A 285 -5.17 -31.41 16.67
CA PRO A 285 -5.30 -31.25 15.23
C PRO A 285 -6.70 -30.83 14.79
N LEU A 286 -6.81 -29.88 13.86
CA LEU A 286 -8.08 -29.45 13.29
C LEU A 286 -7.92 -29.01 11.82
N PRO A 287 -8.93 -29.25 10.95
CA PRO A 287 -8.91 -28.77 9.58
C PRO A 287 -9.19 -27.27 9.51
N PHE A 288 -8.48 -26.57 8.63
CA PHE A 288 -8.62 -25.13 8.41
C PHE A 288 -8.39 -24.78 6.95
N ARG A 289 -9.25 -23.93 6.39
CA ARG A 289 -9.17 -23.47 5.01
C ARG A 289 -8.63 -22.05 4.94
N THR A 290 -7.53 -21.89 4.24
CA THR A 290 -6.78 -20.63 4.09
C THR A 290 -7.24 -19.82 2.88
N LEU A 291 -6.80 -18.56 2.81
CA LEU A 291 -7.16 -17.62 1.74
C LEU A 291 -6.79 -18.07 0.31
N ASP A 292 -5.85 -19.00 0.16
CA ASP A 292 -5.52 -19.62 -1.13
C ASP A 292 -6.48 -20.76 -1.52
N GLY A 293 -7.48 -21.04 -0.69
CA GLY A 293 -8.51 -22.05 -0.90
C GLY A 293 -8.07 -23.47 -0.55
N GLU A 294 -6.86 -23.67 -0.04
CA GLU A 294 -6.33 -24.97 0.36
C GLU A 294 -6.84 -25.37 1.76
N GLU A 295 -7.17 -26.65 1.93
CA GLU A 295 -7.42 -27.23 3.26
C GLU A 295 -6.12 -27.69 3.89
N ARG A 296 -5.90 -27.29 5.14
CA ARG A 296 -4.70 -27.58 5.91
C ARG A 296 -5.09 -28.18 7.25
N VAL A 297 -4.25 -29.07 7.76
CA VAL A 297 -4.40 -29.59 9.13
C VAL A 297 -3.49 -28.76 10.03
N LEU A 298 -4.11 -27.97 10.90
CA LEU A 298 -3.41 -27.32 12.00
C LEU A 298 -3.13 -28.38 13.06
N GLU A 299 -1.97 -28.35 13.71
CA GLU A 299 -1.60 -29.31 14.74
C GLU A 299 -1.45 -28.64 16.11
N GLU A 300 -1.17 -29.44 17.12
CA GLU A 300 -0.80 -28.95 18.45
C GLU A 300 0.45 -28.06 18.36
N GLY A 301 0.41 -26.91 19.05
CA GLY A 301 1.51 -25.96 19.07
C GLY A 301 1.43 -24.85 18.02
N ASP A 302 0.50 -24.92 17.07
CA ASP A 302 0.26 -23.83 16.12
C ASP A 302 -0.36 -22.63 16.83
N LEU A 303 0.13 -21.41 16.55
CA LEU A 303 -0.48 -20.19 17.05
C LEU A 303 -1.65 -19.78 16.15
N LEU A 304 -2.84 -19.68 16.73
CA LEU A 304 -4.07 -19.38 16.01
C LEU A 304 -4.67 -18.06 16.49
N ILE A 305 -5.35 -17.40 15.56
CA ILE A 305 -6.28 -16.32 15.84
C ILE A 305 -7.67 -16.89 15.64
N CYS A 306 -8.48 -16.84 16.69
CA CYS A 306 -9.84 -17.35 16.68
C CYS A 306 -10.84 -16.21 16.89
N ASP A 307 -12.04 -16.38 16.35
CA ASP A 307 -13.20 -15.62 16.77
C ASP A 307 -13.97 -16.34 17.89
N GLY A 308 -15.21 -15.93 18.15
CA GLY A 308 -16.08 -16.55 19.13
C GLY A 308 -16.47 -18.01 18.86
N ASP A 309 -16.26 -18.54 17.65
CA ASP A 309 -16.66 -19.89 17.23
C ASP A 309 -15.45 -20.77 16.84
N GLY A 310 -14.40 -20.22 16.23
CA GLY A 310 -13.28 -21.01 15.76
C GLY A 310 -12.12 -20.21 15.17
N PRO A 311 -11.11 -20.87 14.57
CA PRO A 311 -9.98 -20.19 13.94
C PRO A 311 -10.42 -19.35 12.74
N VAL A 312 -9.82 -18.17 12.61
CA VAL A 312 -9.95 -17.22 11.49
C VAL A 312 -8.61 -16.93 10.83
N ALA A 313 -7.49 -17.23 11.47
CA ALA A 313 -6.17 -17.15 10.85
C ALA A 313 -5.15 -18.07 11.54
N ILE A 314 -4.13 -18.46 10.78
CA ILE A 314 -2.87 -19.00 11.30
C ILE A 314 -1.98 -17.78 11.60
N ALA A 315 -1.78 -17.49 12.88
CA ALA A 315 -1.15 -16.26 13.33
C ALA A 315 0.22 -16.07 12.65
N GLY A 316 0.46 -14.89 12.09
CA GLY A 316 1.72 -14.54 11.43
C GLY A 316 2.07 -15.32 10.17
N VAL A 317 1.20 -16.21 9.68
CA VAL A 317 1.45 -17.04 8.49
C VAL A 317 0.46 -16.71 7.38
N MET A 318 -0.84 -16.93 7.62
CA MET A 318 -1.88 -16.76 6.60
C MET A 318 -3.27 -16.63 7.23
N GLY A 319 -4.10 -15.74 6.68
CA GLY A 319 -5.51 -15.61 7.05
C GLY A 319 -6.36 -16.79 6.57
N GLY A 320 -7.55 -16.93 7.15
CA GLY A 320 -8.60 -17.84 6.71
C GLY A 320 -9.54 -17.20 5.70
N GLU A 321 -10.12 -18.03 4.83
CA GLU A 321 -11.16 -17.61 3.88
C GLU A 321 -12.45 -17.15 4.62
N ASN A 322 -12.69 -17.72 5.81
CA ASN A 322 -13.89 -17.45 6.61
C ASN A 322 -13.98 -16.01 7.14
N SER A 323 -12.90 -15.25 7.17
CA SER A 323 -12.85 -13.86 7.63
C SER A 323 -12.28 -12.88 6.59
N GLU A 324 -12.13 -13.33 5.34
CA GLU A 324 -11.52 -12.56 4.26
C GLU A 324 -12.29 -11.27 3.92
N ILE A 325 -11.54 -10.22 3.58
CA ILE A 325 -12.07 -8.99 2.96
C ILE A 325 -12.61 -9.29 1.57
N THR A 326 -13.88 -8.97 1.34
CA THR A 326 -14.54 -9.14 0.04
C THR A 326 -15.09 -7.82 -0.49
N GLY A 327 -15.53 -7.78 -1.74
CA GLY A 327 -16.16 -6.59 -2.32
C GLY A 327 -17.39 -6.06 -1.55
N ASN A 328 -17.98 -6.88 -0.67
CA ASN A 328 -19.14 -6.52 0.15
C ASN A 328 -18.76 -6.05 1.56
N THR A 329 -17.49 -6.13 1.96
CA THR A 329 -17.05 -5.78 3.31
C THR A 329 -17.26 -4.30 3.59
N ARG A 330 -17.95 -4.00 4.70
CA ARG A 330 -18.28 -2.63 5.15
C ARG A 330 -17.57 -2.21 6.42
N HIS A 331 -17.13 -3.18 7.21
CA HIS A 331 -16.53 -2.98 8.52
C HIS A 331 -15.25 -3.79 8.59
N VAL A 332 -14.15 -3.12 8.88
CA VAL A 332 -12.82 -3.73 8.92
C VAL A 332 -12.30 -3.72 10.34
N LEU A 333 -11.94 -4.89 10.83
CA LEU A 333 -11.16 -5.06 12.05
C LEU A 333 -9.70 -5.27 11.66
N LEU A 334 -8.88 -4.25 11.90
CA LEU A 334 -7.45 -4.24 11.60
C LEU A 334 -6.67 -4.89 12.75
N GLU A 335 -5.83 -5.85 12.43
CA GLU A 335 -4.84 -6.48 13.29
C GLU A 335 -3.44 -5.92 13.03
N SER A 336 -2.75 -5.59 14.14
CA SER A 336 -1.29 -5.44 14.20
C SER A 336 -0.78 -6.19 15.42
N ALA A 337 0.16 -7.12 15.23
CA ALA A 337 0.61 -8.00 16.30
C ALA A 337 2.11 -8.27 16.27
N PHE A 338 2.66 -8.66 17.41
CA PHE A 338 3.95 -9.31 17.49
C PHE A 338 3.72 -10.79 17.80
N PHE A 339 4.32 -11.66 16.99
CA PHE A 339 4.33 -13.10 17.22
C PHE A 339 5.76 -13.59 17.45
N ASN A 340 5.89 -14.53 18.37
CA ASN A 340 7.18 -15.15 18.66
C ASN A 340 7.72 -15.87 17.40
N PRO A 341 8.93 -15.51 16.92
CA PRO A 341 9.49 -16.05 15.68
C PRO A 341 9.58 -17.58 15.63
N LEU A 342 9.73 -18.25 16.78
CA LEU A 342 9.83 -19.71 16.86
C LEU A 342 8.51 -20.41 16.50
N TYR A 343 7.38 -19.86 16.96
CA TYR A 343 6.05 -20.39 16.65
C TYR A 343 5.74 -20.25 15.15
N ILE A 344 6.07 -19.08 14.59
CA ILE A 344 5.85 -18.80 13.16
C ILE A 344 6.72 -19.72 12.31
N ARG A 345 8.03 -19.82 12.61
CA ARG A 345 8.97 -20.64 11.85
C ARG A 345 8.60 -22.12 11.84
N ARG A 346 8.11 -22.65 12.97
CA ARG A 346 7.66 -24.04 13.06
C ARG A 346 6.46 -24.28 12.13
N THR A 347 5.44 -23.43 12.23
CA THR A 347 4.18 -23.56 11.49
C THR A 347 4.37 -23.34 9.99
N SER A 348 5.03 -22.24 9.61
CA SER A 348 5.34 -21.86 8.23
C SER A 348 6.11 -22.97 7.48
N ARG A 349 7.15 -23.54 8.11
CA ARG A 349 7.93 -24.64 7.51
C ARG A 349 7.14 -25.93 7.37
N ARG A 350 6.35 -26.31 8.39
CA ARG A 350 5.57 -27.55 8.35
C ARG A 350 4.49 -27.48 7.26
N LEU A 351 3.78 -26.36 7.17
CA LEU A 351 2.75 -26.13 6.17
C LEU A 351 3.32 -25.78 4.78
N ASN A 352 4.63 -25.59 4.67
CA ASN A 352 5.32 -25.15 3.46
C ASN A 352 4.76 -23.83 2.88
N ILE A 353 4.38 -22.90 3.76
CA ILE A 353 3.85 -21.57 3.40
C ILE A 353 4.91 -20.52 3.68
N ARG A 354 5.45 -19.89 2.64
CA ARG A 354 6.33 -18.71 2.78
C ARG A 354 5.62 -17.47 2.29
N SER A 355 4.96 -16.76 3.20
CA SER A 355 4.34 -15.48 2.91
C SER A 355 5.28 -14.33 3.26
N GLU A 356 5.00 -13.14 2.73
CA GLU A 356 5.71 -11.91 3.11
C GLU A 356 5.61 -11.63 4.62
N ALA A 357 4.48 -12.03 5.24
CA ALA A 357 4.27 -11.93 6.67
C ALA A 357 5.15 -12.94 7.44
N SER A 358 5.10 -14.23 7.08
CA SER A 358 5.87 -15.25 7.79
C SER A 358 7.36 -14.99 7.69
N LEU A 359 7.86 -14.56 6.53
CA LEU A 359 9.26 -14.17 6.34
C LEU A 359 9.74 -13.11 7.35
N ARG A 360 8.90 -12.10 7.63
CA ARG A 360 9.25 -11.01 8.56
C ARG A 360 9.15 -11.47 10.00
N PHE A 361 8.04 -12.09 10.38
CA PHE A 361 7.88 -12.60 11.75
C PHE A 361 8.94 -13.64 12.12
N GLU A 362 9.32 -14.54 11.19
CA GLU A 362 10.38 -15.53 11.42
C GLU A 362 11.76 -14.92 11.69
N ARG A 363 12.03 -13.73 11.16
CA ARG A 363 13.29 -13.00 11.34
C ARG A 363 13.22 -11.98 12.49
N GLY A 364 12.06 -11.87 13.14
CA GLY A 364 11.79 -10.89 14.19
C GLY A 364 11.41 -9.53 13.62
N ILE A 365 10.47 -8.88 14.30
CA ILE A 365 9.99 -7.53 14.00
C ILE A 365 10.09 -6.65 15.25
N ASP A 366 9.96 -5.33 15.09
CA ASP A 366 10.02 -4.39 16.20
C ASP A 366 8.67 -4.35 16.95
N ILE A 367 8.63 -4.92 18.16
CA ILE A 367 7.43 -4.91 19.03
C ILE A 367 6.97 -3.48 19.37
N GLY A 368 7.87 -2.50 19.35
CA GLY A 368 7.57 -1.09 19.60
C GLY A 368 6.74 -0.45 18.49
N LEU A 369 6.86 -0.94 17.25
CA LEU A 369 6.17 -0.39 16.07
C LEU A 369 4.73 -0.90 15.91
N VAL A 370 4.31 -1.93 16.66
CA VAL A 370 2.99 -2.59 16.49
C VAL A 370 1.84 -1.58 16.50
N ASP A 371 1.74 -0.71 17.51
CA ASP A 371 0.67 0.31 17.56
C ASP A 371 0.87 1.41 16.52
N TYR A 372 2.10 1.89 16.30
CA TYR A 372 2.39 2.94 15.33
C TYR A 372 1.97 2.52 13.91
N ALA A 373 2.31 1.29 13.51
CA ALA A 373 1.89 0.71 12.24
C ALA A 373 0.37 0.51 12.16
N SER A 374 -0.29 0.12 13.26
CA SER A 374 -1.76 0.03 13.29
C SER A 374 -2.43 1.39 13.04
N LYS A 375 -1.86 2.47 13.59
CA LYS A 375 -2.34 3.84 13.36
C LYS A 375 -2.12 4.26 11.90
N ARG A 376 -0.92 3.98 11.36
CA ARG A 376 -0.58 4.29 9.96
C ARG A 376 -1.54 3.60 9.00
N ALA A 377 -1.77 2.30 9.21
CA ALA A 377 -2.66 1.50 8.38
C ALA A 377 -4.12 1.96 8.48
N ILE A 378 -4.67 2.14 9.68
CA ILE A 378 -6.09 2.54 9.81
C ILE A 378 -6.34 3.94 9.23
N GLY A 379 -5.38 4.86 9.37
CA GLY A 379 -5.45 6.21 8.79
C GLY A 379 -5.46 6.16 7.27
N LEU A 380 -4.51 5.43 6.67
CA LEU A 380 -4.47 5.22 5.22
C LEU A 380 -5.72 4.50 4.70
N MET A 381 -6.26 3.51 5.42
CA MET A 381 -7.54 2.87 5.04
C MET A 381 -8.68 3.89 5.02
N LYS A 382 -8.81 4.76 6.02
CA LYS A 382 -9.82 5.83 6.03
C LYS A 382 -9.63 6.79 4.85
N GLU A 383 -8.41 7.22 4.57
CA GLU A 383 -8.12 8.14 3.46
C GLU A 383 -8.43 7.53 2.09
N THR A 384 -8.16 6.23 1.92
CA THR A 384 -8.26 5.56 0.62
C THR A 384 -9.62 4.91 0.35
N ALA A 385 -10.28 4.40 1.39
CA ALA A 385 -11.52 3.63 1.30
C ALA A 385 -12.71 4.28 2.02
N GLY A 386 -12.48 5.43 2.69
CA GLY A 386 -13.47 6.11 3.50
C GLY A 386 -13.83 5.36 4.79
N GLY A 387 -14.91 5.79 5.42
CA GLY A 387 -15.40 5.24 6.68
C GLY A 387 -14.96 6.04 7.91
N THR A 388 -15.28 5.47 9.07
CA THR A 388 -15.15 6.10 10.38
C THR A 388 -14.32 5.21 11.29
N ILE A 389 -13.23 5.75 11.85
CA ILE A 389 -12.36 5.04 12.78
C ILE A 389 -12.99 5.14 14.17
N LEU A 390 -13.21 4.02 14.85
CA LEU A 390 -13.70 4.04 16.22
C LEU A 390 -12.64 4.56 17.19
N ARG A 391 -13.08 5.12 18.32
CA ARG A 391 -12.19 5.68 19.35
C ARG A 391 -11.26 4.62 19.94
N GLY A 392 -9.99 4.95 19.99
CA GLY A 392 -8.96 4.15 20.65
C GLY A 392 -8.58 2.86 19.92
N LYS A 393 -8.14 1.88 20.70
CA LYS A 393 -7.70 0.55 20.25
C LYS A 393 -8.02 -0.48 21.33
N ARG A 394 -8.18 -1.75 20.94
CA ARG A 394 -7.98 -2.86 21.89
C ARG A 394 -6.54 -3.28 21.82
N GLU A 395 -5.90 -3.43 22.97
CA GLU A 395 -4.51 -3.82 23.05
C GLU A 395 -4.32 -4.77 24.22
N VAL A 396 -3.56 -5.83 23.98
CA VAL A 396 -2.89 -6.61 25.02
C VAL A 396 -1.40 -6.43 24.80
N MET A 397 -0.67 -6.09 25.85
CA MET A 397 0.79 -5.99 25.86
C MET A 397 1.29 -6.58 27.17
N TYR A 398 2.08 -7.63 27.08
CA TYR A 398 2.80 -8.23 28.20
C TYR A 398 4.22 -7.68 28.22
N HIS A 399 4.70 -7.31 29.40
CA HIS A 399 6.09 -6.91 29.60
C HIS A 399 6.91 -8.13 30.04
N GLU A 400 8.17 -8.23 29.60
CA GLU A 400 9.07 -9.28 30.08
C GLU A 400 9.20 -9.17 31.62
N GLY A 401 8.63 -10.13 32.34
CA GLY A 401 8.64 -10.20 33.81
C GLY A 401 7.26 -10.28 34.47
N GLU A 402 6.16 -10.20 33.72
CA GLU A 402 4.77 -10.36 34.21
C GLU A 402 4.17 -11.75 33.95
#